data_AF-A0A553MP40-F1
#
_entry.id   AF-A0A553MP40-F1
#
_cell.length_a   1.000
_cell.length_b   1.000
_cell.length_c   1.000
_cell.angle_alpha   90.00
_cell.angle_beta   90.00
_cell.angle_gamma   90.00
#
_symmetry.space_group_name_H-M   'P 1'
#
loop_
_entity.id
_entity.type
_entity.pdbx_description
1 polymer ?
#
loop_
_entity_poly.entity_id
_entity_poly.type
_entity_poly.pdbx_seq_one_letter_code
_entity_poly.pdbx_strand_id
1 'polypeptide(L)'
;SVWCPCRNVSVKAGRFQNKNVPPRYLGQPSPYTHPHLIRPGEVTPGLTQTEFELRRQRLASLIEIQAERQTGSGASSNSSNIVIVLSHPIRYMSNDIPYPFHQNQDFLYLTGIMEPDSALVMYGSGKPDQAVLFVPRRDPAQELWDGPRSGKDGAAALTGLDRVHSTQELGVVLKSLKGGTIWYDSTQPCHPRLDHSYVRPLLEGGLLTKSLRPLTHSLRAVKSPAEIGLMKEAGRITA
;
A
#
# COMPACT_ATOMS: atom_id res chain seq x y z
N SER A 1 30.30 0.25 -15.24
CA SER A 1 29.46 1.34 -15.75
C SER A 1 28.00 1.02 -15.43
N VAL A 2 27.45 1.60 -14.36
CA VAL A 2 26.06 1.35 -13.94
C VAL A 2 25.14 2.24 -14.77
N TRP A 3 24.60 1.68 -15.84
CA TRP A 3 23.62 2.35 -16.69
C TRP A 3 22.24 2.13 -16.08
N CYS A 4 21.68 3.17 -15.46
CA CYS A 4 20.35 3.16 -14.87
C CYS A 4 19.41 3.88 -15.85
N PRO A 5 18.52 3.17 -16.58
CA PRO A 5 17.59 3.83 -17.47
C PRO A 5 16.40 4.32 -16.63
N CYS A 6 16.49 5.56 -16.15
CA CYS A 6 15.34 6.27 -15.60
C CYS A 6 14.36 6.51 -16.76
N ARG A 7 13.47 5.54 -17.05
CA ARG A 7 12.30 5.81 -17.90
C ARG A 7 11.46 6.86 -17.18
N ASN A 8 11.26 8.01 -17.83
CA ASN A 8 10.37 9.05 -17.35
C ASN A 8 8.95 8.46 -17.21
N VAL A 9 8.57 8.15 -15.98
CA VAL A 9 7.20 7.76 -15.63
C VAL A 9 6.38 9.05 -15.62
N SER A 10 5.68 9.31 -16.72
CA SER A 10 4.72 10.41 -16.81
C SER A 10 3.39 9.93 -16.22
N VAL A 11 3.02 10.52 -15.08
CA VAL A 11 1.68 10.34 -14.52
C VAL A 11 0.76 11.28 -15.27
N LYS A 12 -0.33 10.74 -15.86
CA LYS A 12 -1.46 11.57 -16.32
C LYS A 12 -1.89 12.39 -15.11
N ALA A 13 -1.93 13.72 -15.23
CA ALA A 13 -2.46 14.58 -14.18
C ALA A 13 -3.86 14.08 -13.83
N GLY A 14 -3.95 13.35 -12.70
CA GLY A 14 -5.20 12.78 -12.24
C GLY A 14 -6.15 13.94 -12.02
N ARG A 15 -7.31 13.92 -12.70
CA ARG A 15 -8.42 14.81 -12.35
C ARG A 15 -8.64 14.64 -10.86
N PHE A 16 -8.45 15.71 -10.10
CA PHE A 16 -8.86 15.76 -8.71
C PHE A 16 -10.38 15.57 -8.71
N GLN A 17 -10.82 14.32 -8.57
CA GLN A 17 -12.22 14.02 -8.44
C GLN A 17 -12.59 14.46 -7.03
N ASN A 18 -13.34 15.55 -6.90
CA ASN A 18 -14.07 15.87 -5.68
C ASN A 18 -15.12 14.77 -5.47
N LYS A 19 -14.68 13.60 -5.00
CA LYS A 19 -15.57 12.57 -4.49
C LYS A 19 -16.17 13.17 -3.22
N ASN A 20 -17.50 13.22 -3.11
CA ASN A 20 -18.19 13.66 -1.90
C ASN A 20 -17.78 12.73 -0.76
N VAL A 21 -16.78 13.13 0.02
CA VAL A 21 -16.37 12.41 1.23
C VAL A 21 -17.35 12.80 2.31
N PRO A 22 -18.12 11.88 2.88
CA PRO A 22 -18.95 12.22 4.02
C PRO A 22 -18.04 12.78 5.12
N PRO A 23 -18.43 13.87 5.81
CA PRO A 23 -17.63 14.48 6.89
C PRO A 23 -17.43 13.55 8.09
N ARG A 24 -17.98 12.33 8.03
CA ARG A 24 -17.90 11.31 9.07
C ARG A 24 -16.59 10.55 8.95
N TYR A 25 -15.61 11.15 9.63
CA TYR A 25 -14.43 10.56 10.26
C TYR A 25 -13.73 9.44 9.50
N LEU A 26 -12.67 9.82 8.78
CA LEU A 26 -11.62 8.90 8.36
C LEU A 26 -10.91 8.35 9.61
N GLY A 27 -10.41 7.11 9.53
CA GLY A 27 -9.68 6.47 10.63
C GLY A 27 -8.27 7.02 10.85
N GLN A 28 -7.92 8.11 10.16
CA GLN A 28 -6.67 8.83 10.28
C GLN A 28 -6.91 10.33 9.99
N PRO A 29 -5.96 11.21 10.38
CA PRO A 29 -5.98 12.60 9.96
C PRO A 29 -6.13 12.74 8.45
N SER A 30 -6.87 13.75 8.02
CA SER A 30 -7.19 13.99 6.61
C SER A 30 -7.38 15.49 6.35
N PRO A 31 -7.46 15.94 5.08
CA PRO A 31 -7.76 17.34 4.78
C PRO A 31 -9.10 17.83 5.34
N TYR A 32 -10.05 16.93 5.55
CA TYR A 32 -11.39 17.27 6.06
C TYR A 32 -11.44 17.32 7.58
N THR A 33 -10.70 16.44 8.26
CA THR A 33 -10.69 16.35 9.73
C THR A 33 -9.59 17.22 10.35
N HIS A 34 -8.47 17.40 9.65
CA HIS A 34 -7.27 18.11 10.13
C HIS A 34 -6.67 19.00 9.01
N PRO A 35 -7.41 20.01 8.51
CA PRO A 35 -6.96 20.86 7.39
C PRO A 35 -5.69 21.67 7.69
N HIS A 36 -5.39 21.91 8.97
CA HIS A 36 -4.17 22.58 9.42
C HIS A 36 -2.92 21.69 9.32
N LEU A 37 -3.11 20.36 9.29
CA LEU A 37 -2.03 19.38 9.27
C LEU A 37 -1.86 18.75 7.88
N ILE A 38 -2.97 18.50 7.17
CA ILE A 38 -2.99 17.84 5.87
C ILE A 38 -3.70 18.73 4.87
N ARG A 39 -3.01 19.06 3.77
CA ARG A 39 -3.56 19.93 2.73
C ARG A 39 -4.45 19.15 1.77
N PRO A 40 -5.39 19.79 1.06
CA PRO A 40 -6.17 19.11 0.02
C PRO A 40 -5.27 18.38 -0.99
N GLY A 41 -5.54 17.10 -1.21
CA GLY A 41 -4.75 16.22 -2.07
C GLY A 41 -3.54 15.55 -1.43
N GLU A 42 -3.25 15.86 -0.17
CA GLU A 42 -2.32 15.09 0.65
C GLU A 42 -3.00 13.91 1.32
N VAL A 43 -2.28 12.78 1.39
CA VAL A 43 -2.71 11.56 2.10
C VAL A 43 -2.15 11.58 3.52
N THR A 44 -0.88 11.99 3.63
CA THR A 44 -0.15 12.22 4.87
C THR A 44 0.52 13.60 4.77
N PRO A 45 0.88 14.25 5.89
CA PRO A 45 1.45 15.60 5.85
C PRO A 45 2.58 15.75 4.83
N GLY A 46 2.43 16.66 3.87
CA GLY A 46 3.43 16.93 2.83
C GLY A 46 3.58 15.88 1.72
N LEU A 47 2.83 14.76 1.75
CA LEU A 47 2.87 13.74 0.70
C LEU A 47 1.50 13.62 0.00
N THR A 48 1.50 13.87 -1.30
CA THR A 48 0.29 13.92 -2.13
C THR A 48 -0.17 12.54 -2.61
N GLN A 49 -1.43 12.42 -3.02
CA GLN A 49 -1.95 11.22 -3.68
C GLN A 49 -1.09 10.80 -4.89
N THR A 50 -0.63 11.79 -5.68
CA THR A 50 0.23 11.56 -6.85
C THR A 50 1.60 11.00 -6.48
N GLU A 51 2.15 11.38 -5.32
CA GLU A 51 3.42 10.85 -4.81
C GLU A 51 3.30 9.35 -4.49
N PHE A 52 2.21 8.93 -3.83
CA PHE A 52 1.96 7.52 -3.55
C PHE A 52 1.69 6.71 -4.82
N GLU A 53 0.98 7.28 -5.80
CA GLU A 53 0.78 6.66 -7.11
C GLU A 53 2.12 6.46 -7.85
N LEU A 54 2.99 7.48 -7.86
CA LEU A 54 4.34 7.37 -8.45
C LEU A 54 5.16 6.25 -7.80
N ARG A 55 5.08 6.07 -6.47
CA ARG A 55 5.78 5.00 -5.76
C ARG A 55 5.31 3.62 -6.21
N ARG A 56 3.99 3.42 -6.33
CA ARG A 56 3.41 2.16 -6.86
C ARG A 56 3.84 1.93 -8.30
N GLN A 57 3.80 2.94 -9.17
CA GLN A 57 4.23 2.81 -10.56
C GLN A 57 5.72 2.47 -10.69
N ARG A 58 6.58 3.07 -9.85
CA ARG A 58 8.01 2.73 -9.79
C ARG A 58 8.23 1.29 -9.34
N LEU A 59 7.52 0.84 -8.31
CA LEU A 59 7.57 -0.55 -7.86
C LEU A 59 7.15 -1.51 -8.97
N ALA A 60 6.05 -1.22 -9.67
CA ALA A 60 5.57 -2.04 -10.77
C ALA A 60 6.61 -2.13 -11.91
N SER A 61 7.25 -1.02 -12.28
CA SER A 61 8.32 -1.02 -13.28
C SER A 61 9.55 -1.81 -12.84
N LEU A 62 9.93 -1.78 -11.56
CA LEU A 62 11.04 -2.59 -11.04
C LEU A 62 10.73 -4.09 -11.11
N ILE A 63 9.50 -4.47 -10.78
CA ILE A 63 9.04 -5.86 -10.85
C ILE A 63 9.03 -6.35 -12.30
N GLU A 64 8.53 -5.55 -13.23
CA GLU A 64 8.53 -5.84 -14.67
C GLU A 64 9.96 -6.14 -15.15
N ILE A 65 10.92 -5.25 -14.86
CA ILE A 65 12.33 -5.42 -15.24
C ILE A 65 12.94 -6.68 -14.59
N GLN A 66 12.61 -6.97 -13.33
CA GLN A 66 13.13 -8.15 -12.65
C GLN A 66 12.52 -9.46 -13.19
N ALA A 67 11.25 -9.43 -13.60
CA ALA A 67 10.59 -10.55 -14.24
C ALA A 67 11.20 -10.83 -15.63
N GLU A 68 11.39 -9.79 -16.45
CA GLU A 68 11.99 -9.89 -17.79
C GLU A 68 13.40 -10.50 -17.77
N ARG A 69 14.23 -10.10 -16.80
CA ARG A 69 15.60 -10.62 -16.64
C ARG A 69 15.64 -12.13 -16.37
N GLN A 70 14.57 -12.69 -15.80
CA GLN A 70 14.52 -14.11 -15.44
C GLN A 70 13.91 -14.99 -16.51
N THR A 71 13.01 -14.46 -17.33
CA THR A 71 12.41 -15.19 -18.46
C THR A 71 13.30 -15.21 -19.71
N GLY A 72 14.35 -14.39 -19.76
CA GLY A 72 15.23 -14.26 -20.93
C GLY A 72 14.53 -13.51 -22.08
N SER A 73 15.31 -12.91 -22.99
CA SER A 73 14.85 -11.99 -24.05
C SER A 73 13.98 -12.62 -25.16
N GLY A 74 13.27 -13.73 -24.90
CA GLY A 74 12.45 -14.44 -25.89
C GLY A 74 11.24 -15.20 -25.34
N ALA A 75 11.03 -15.27 -24.02
CA ALA A 75 9.81 -15.85 -23.43
C ALA A 75 8.81 -14.75 -23.08
N SER A 76 7.54 -15.00 -23.40
CA SER A 76 6.42 -14.05 -23.34
C SER A 76 6.42 -13.17 -22.08
N SER A 77 6.42 -11.85 -22.30
CA SER A 77 6.17 -10.76 -21.32
C SER A 77 4.86 -10.93 -20.52
N ASN A 78 4.06 -11.97 -20.81
CA ASN A 78 2.74 -12.20 -20.24
C ASN A 78 2.71 -12.88 -18.86
N SER A 79 3.85 -13.10 -18.20
CA SER A 79 3.84 -13.66 -16.84
C SER A 79 3.08 -12.72 -15.89
N SER A 80 2.05 -13.24 -15.22
CA SER A 80 1.30 -12.45 -14.25
C SER A 80 2.18 -12.18 -13.03
N ASN A 81 2.14 -10.96 -12.52
CA ASN A 81 2.82 -10.58 -11.29
C ASN A 81 1.76 -10.14 -10.28
N ILE A 82 1.86 -10.63 -9.05
CA ILE A 82 0.96 -10.29 -7.94
C ILE A 82 1.83 -9.80 -6.78
N VAL A 83 1.64 -8.58 -6.35
CA VAL A 83 2.30 -7.98 -5.19
C VAL A 83 1.31 -7.96 -4.04
N ILE A 84 1.74 -8.42 -2.87
CA ILE A 84 0.93 -8.40 -1.66
C ILE A 84 1.71 -7.65 -0.59
N VAL A 85 1.11 -6.61 -0.01
CA VAL A 85 1.68 -5.85 1.10
C VAL A 85 0.62 -5.74 2.19
N LEU A 86 0.89 -6.31 3.36
CA LEU A 86 -0.03 -6.28 4.50
C LEU A 86 0.30 -5.09 5.41
N SER A 87 -0.72 -4.51 6.02
CA SER A 87 -0.56 -3.55 7.13
C SER A 87 -0.15 -4.30 8.41
N HIS A 88 0.20 -3.57 9.47
CA HIS A 88 0.27 -4.19 10.79
C HIS A 88 -1.13 -4.44 11.39
N PRO A 89 -1.29 -5.45 12.27
CA PRO A 89 -2.42 -5.53 13.19
C PRO A 89 -2.23 -4.58 14.38
N ILE A 90 -3.31 -4.33 15.13
CA ILE A 90 -3.20 -3.79 16.50
C ILE A 90 -2.47 -4.81 17.37
N ARG A 91 -1.51 -4.33 18.18
CA ARG A 91 -0.81 -5.14 19.18
C ARG A 91 -1.30 -4.78 20.56
N TYR A 92 -1.40 -5.78 21.43
CA TYR A 92 -1.93 -5.64 22.77
C TYR A 92 -0.82 -5.91 23.80
N MET A 93 -0.76 -5.06 24.82
CA MET A 93 0.13 -5.23 25.98
C MET A 93 -0.42 -6.31 26.92
N SER A 94 -1.72 -6.25 27.17
CA SER A 94 -2.55 -7.23 27.86
C SER A 94 -3.86 -7.38 27.10
N ASN A 95 -4.71 -8.33 27.47
CA ASN A 95 -5.92 -8.71 26.71
C ASN A 95 -6.74 -7.52 26.17
N ASP A 96 -6.91 -6.45 26.97
CA ASP A 96 -7.77 -5.31 26.63
C ASP A 96 -7.01 -3.97 26.51
N ILE A 97 -5.68 -3.97 26.59
CA ILE A 97 -4.87 -2.74 26.53
C ILE A 97 -4.04 -2.72 25.24
N PRO A 98 -4.44 -1.94 24.22
CA PRO A 98 -3.68 -1.83 22.98
C PRO A 98 -2.44 -0.94 23.16
N TYR A 99 -1.36 -1.30 22.46
CA TYR A 99 -0.25 -0.38 22.23
C TYR A 99 -0.64 0.71 21.22
N PRO A 100 0.04 1.87 21.24
CA PRO A 100 -0.04 2.83 20.14
C PRO A 100 0.25 2.15 18.80
N PHE A 101 -0.64 2.35 17.84
CA PHE A 101 -0.52 1.71 16.54
C PHE A 101 0.64 2.30 15.72
N HIS A 102 1.48 1.41 15.19
CA HIS A 102 2.53 1.77 14.24
C HIS A 102 2.43 0.91 12.99
N GLN A 103 2.34 1.58 11.84
CA GLN A 103 2.09 0.91 10.56
C GLN A 103 3.33 0.16 10.04
N ASN A 104 3.09 -0.84 9.17
CA ASN A 104 4.13 -1.45 8.37
C ASN A 104 4.71 -0.40 7.42
N GLN A 105 6.03 -0.22 7.42
CA GLN A 105 6.67 0.88 6.70
C GLN A 105 6.55 0.76 5.18
N ASP A 106 6.55 -0.45 4.63
CA ASP A 106 6.38 -0.67 3.19
C ASP A 106 4.93 -0.42 2.77
N PHE A 107 3.96 -0.89 3.58
CA PHE A 107 2.55 -0.58 3.38
C PHE A 107 2.28 0.93 3.45
N LEU A 108 2.80 1.59 4.49
CA LEU A 108 2.68 3.04 4.67
C LEU A 108 3.31 3.79 3.51
N TYR A 109 4.51 3.39 3.07
CA TYR A 109 5.22 4.03 1.97
C TYR A 109 4.44 4.00 0.65
N LEU A 110 3.73 2.90 0.37
CA LEU A 110 3.00 2.68 -0.89
C LEU A 110 1.56 3.22 -0.88
N THR A 111 0.96 3.39 0.30
CA THR A 111 -0.48 3.72 0.42
C THR A 111 -0.78 5.00 1.20
N GLY A 112 0.05 5.36 2.18
CA GLY A 112 -0.25 6.42 3.15
C GLY A 112 -1.33 6.05 4.18
N ILE A 113 -1.82 4.81 4.20
CA ILE A 113 -2.85 4.36 5.14
C ILE A 113 -2.23 4.01 6.49
N MET A 114 -2.81 4.55 7.55
CA MET A 114 -2.44 4.37 8.96
C MET A 114 -3.48 3.55 9.74
N GLU A 115 -4.40 2.88 9.04
CA GLU A 115 -5.35 1.94 9.65
C GLU A 115 -4.78 0.51 9.74
N PRO A 116 -5.10 -0.24 10.80
CA PRO A 116 -4.69 -1.63 10.95
C PRO A 116 -5.49 -2.56 10.01
N ASP A 117 -5.13 -3.85 10.03
CA ASP A 117 -5.89 -4.93 9.39
C ASP A 117 -6.29 -4.66 7.92
N SER A 118 -5.37 -4.06 7.17
CA SER A 118 -5.49 -3.62 5.77
C SER A 118 -4.48 -4.33 4.87
N ALA A 119 -4.70 -4.29 3.55
CA ALA A 119 -3.78 -4.86 2.57
C ALA A 119 -3.77 -4.07 1.26
N LEU A 120 -2.61 -4.04 0.58
CA LEU A 120 -2.45 -3.56 -0.77
C LEU A 120 -2.14 -4.75 -1.65
N VAL A 121 -2.92 -4.94 -2.70
CA VAL A 121 -2.63 -5.91 -3.76
C VAL A 121 -2.39 -5.16 -5.05
N MET A 122 -1.24 -5.38 -5.69
CA MET A 122 -1.00 -4.91 -7.04
C MET A 122 -0.90 -6.09 -7.98
N TYR A 123 -1.46 -6.01 -9.18
CA TYR A 123 -1.40 -7.14 -10.10
C TYR A 123 -1.45 -6.69 -11.56
N GLY A 124 -0.98 -7.56 -12.45
CA GLY A 124 -0.98 -7.31 -13.90
C GLY A 124 -0.15 -8.33 -14.65
N SER A 125 -0.26 -8.32 -15.98
CA SER A 125 0.55 -9.17 -16.87
C SER A 125 1.79 -8.39 -17.28
N GLY A 126 2.98 -8.93 -16.98
CA GLY A 126 4.24 -8.19 -17.07
C GLY A 126 4.34 -7.16 -15.96
N LYS A 127 3.73 -5.98 -16.16
CA LYS A 127 3.72 -4.89 -15.17
C LYS A 127 2.50 -4.98 -14.24
N PRO A 128 2.68 -5.04 -12.89
CA PRO A 128 1.56 -5.02 -11.96
C PRO A 128 1.04 -3.59 -11.72
N ASP A 129 0.35 -3.05 -12.72
CA ASP A 129 -0.13 -1.66 -12.74
C ASP A 129 -1.52 -1.45 -12.09
N GLN A 130 -2.29 -2.52 -11.90
CA GLN A 130 -3.57 -2.45 -11.19
C GLN A 130 -3.33 -2.50 -9.70
N ALA A 131 -3.77 -1.48 -8.95
CA ALA A 131 -3.69 -1.45 -7.50
C ALA A 131 -5.08 -1.56 -6.85
N VAL A 132 -5.19 -2.40 -5.83
CA VAL A 132 -6.40 -2.60 -5.05
C VAL A 132 -6.06 -2.49 -3.57
N LEU A 133 -6.74 -1.56 -2.88
CA LEU A 133 -6.61 -1.40 -1.45
C LEU A 133 -7.73 -2.13 -0.72
N PHE A 134 -7.39 -2.76 0.39
CA PHE A 134 -8.31 -3.44 1.27
C PHE A 134 -8.22 -2.81 2.65
N VAL A 135 -9.35 -2.36 3.18
CA VAL A 135 -9.44 -1.75 4.51
C VAL A 135 -10.53 -2.44 5.34
N PRO A 136 -10.45 -2.40 6.68
CA PRO A 136 -11.52 -2.91 7.54
C PRO A 136 -12.88 -2.30 7.18
N ARG A 137 -13.94 -3.11 7.34
CA ARG A 137 -15.30 -2.58 7.31
C ARG A 137 -15.51 -1.70 8.52
N ARG A 138 -16.37 -0.69 8.35
CA ARG A 138 -16.88 0.09 9.47
C ARG A 138 -17.76 -0.79 10.33
N ASP A 139 -17.57 -0.70 11.63
CA ASP A 139 -18.39 -1.37 12.63
C ASP A 139 -18.72 -0.35 13.74
N PRO A 140 -19.97 0.14 13.85
CA PRO A 140 -20.35 1.12 14.86
C PRO A 140 -20.03 0.70 16.29
N ALA A 141 -20.06 -0.60 16.59
CA ALA A 141 -19.75 -1.10 17.93
C ALA A 141 -18.25 -0.99 18.24
N GLN A 142 -17.38 -1.25 17.25
CA GLN A 142 -15.94 -1.06 17.39
C GLN A 142 -15.53 0.41 17.32
N GLU A 143 -16.19 1.20 16.46
CA GLU A 143 -15.89 2.63 16.31
C GLU A 143 -16.13 3.44 17.60
N LEU A 144 -16.98 2.93 18.50
CA LEU A 144 -17.20 3.51 19.82
C LEU A 144 -15.93 3.45 20.70
N TRP A 145 -15.11 2.41 20.53
CA TRP A 145 -13.93 2.14 21.36
C TRP A 145 -12.63 2.52 20.65
N ASP A 146 -12.47 2.07 19.41
CA ASP A 146 -11.24 2.24 18.63
C ASP A 146 -11.22 3.55 17.84
N GLY A 147 -12.32 4.29 17.89
CA GLY A 147 -12.56 5.45 17.06
C GLY A 147 -12.94 5.09 15.62
N PRO A 148 -13.16 6.11 14.79
CA PRO A 148 -13.70 5.97 13.45
C PRO A 148 -12.78 5.16 12.51
N ARG A 149 -13.38 4.53 11.49
CA ARG A 149 -12.67 3.85 10.39
C ARG A 149 -13.04 4.48 9.07
N SER A 150 -12.08 4.54 8.13
CA SER A 150 -12.34 5.21 6.85
C SER A 150 -13.36 4.47 6.00
N GLY A 151 -13.40 3.14 6.10
CA GLY A 151 -14.17 2.30 5.19
C GLY A 151 -13.73 2.48 3.73
N LYS A 152 -14.45 1.83 2.80
CA LYS A 152 -14.09 1.80 1.38
C LYS A 152 -14.06 3.21 0.78
N ASP A 153 -15.14 3.97 0.97
CA ASP A 153 -15.33 5.28 0.33
C ASP A 153 -14.34 6.32 0.86
N GLY A 154 -14.11 6.32 2.17
CA GLY A 154 -13.17 7.21 2.82
C GLY A 154 -11.73 6.92 2.42
N ALA A 155 -11.33 5.65 2.41
CA ALA A 155 -9.99 5.26 1.98
C ALA A 155 -9.75 5.55 0.49
N ALA A 156 -10.77 5.36 -0.36
CA ALA A 156 -10.70 5.71 -1.78
C ALA A 156 -10.52 7.21 -1.99
N ALA A 157 -11.26 8.04 -1.25
CA ALA A 157 -11.15 9.48 -1.36
C ALA A 157 -9.83 10.02 -0.80
N LEU A 158 -9.32 9.42 0.28
CA LEU A 158 -8.07 9.82 0.90
C LEU A 158 -6.86 9.45 0.04
N THR A 159 -6.80 8.21 -0.46
CA THR A 159 -5.63 7.69 -1.19
C THR A 159 -5.64 7.97 -2.69
N GLY A 160 -6.80 8.30 -3.25
CA GLY A 160 -6.98 8.44 -4.70
C GLY A 160 -7.01 7.12 -5.46
N LEU A 161 -7.02 5.98 -4.78
CA LEU A 161 -7.14 4.66 -5.42
C LEU A 161 -8.57 4.44 -5.94
N ASP A 162 -8.66 3.90 -7.14
CA ASP A 162 -9.95 3.62 -7.80
C ASP A 162 -10.64 2.38 -7.22
N ARG A 163 -9.86 1.38 -6.80
CA ARG A 163 -10.37 0.10 -6.30
C ARG A 163 -10.07 -0.07 -4.83
N VAL A 164 -11.10 0.09 -4.02
CA VAL A 164 -11.04 -0.13 -2.58
C VAL A 164 -12.12 -1.11 -2.15
N HIS A 165 -11.69 -2.18 -1.50
CA HIS A 165 -12.53 -3.26 -1.01
C HIS A 165 -12.38 -3.42 0.50
N SER A 166 -13.22 -4.27 1.08
CA SER A 166 -13.07 -4.58 2.50
C SER A 166 -12.07 -5.70 2.70
N THR A 167 -11.34 -5.73 3.82
CA THR A 167 -10.37 -6.80 4.11
C THR A 167 -10.97 -8.21 4.02
N GLN A 168 -12.25 -8.39 4.32
CA GLN A 168 -12.94 -9.69 4.17
C GLN A 168 -13.04 -10.17 2.70
N GLU A 169 -12.95 -9.26 1.74
CA GLU A 169 -12.97 -9.57 0.30
C GLU A 169 -11.57 -9.92 -0.23
N LEU A 170 -10.51 -9.76 0.58
CA LEU A 170 -9.12 -10.01 0.17
C LEU A 170 -8.93 -11.43 -0.38
N GLY A 171 -9.41 -12.45 0.36
CA GLY A 171 -9.29 -13.84 -0.08
C GLY A 171 -10.03 -14.14 -1.40
N VAL A 172 -11.17 -13.49 -1.63
CA VAL A 172 -11.93 -13.65 -2.89
C VAL A 172 -11.16 -13.05 -4.06
N VAL A 173 -10.61 -11.84 -3.88
CA VAL A 173 -9.80 -11.20 -4.93
C VAL A 173 -8.54 -12.02 -5.20
N LEU A 174 -7.79 -12.42 -4.17
CA LEU A 174 -6.57 -13.22 -4.35
C LEU A 174 -6.83 -14.53 -5.08
N LYS A 175 -7.93 -15.24 -4.76
CA LYS A 175 -8.33 -16.47 -5.48
C LYS A 175 -8.73 -16.23 -6.94
N SER A 176 -9.23 -15.03 -7.26
CA SER A 176 -9.61 -14.67 -8.63
C SER A 176 -8.40 -14.38 -9.53
N LEU A 177 -7.26 -14.00 -8.93
CA LEU A 177 -6.01 -13.76 -9.64
C LEU A 177 -5.38 -15.12 -10.00
N LYS A 178 -5.21 -15.37 -11.29
CA LYS A 178 -4.71 -16.66 -11.79
C LYS A 178 -3.23 -16.60 -12.15
N GLY A 179 -2.47 -17.57 -11.63
CA GLY A 179 -1.10 -17.84 -12.02
C GLY A 179 -0.12 -16.70 -11.70
N GLY A 180 1.14 -16.91 -12.05
CA GLY A 180 2.17 -15.87 -11.97
C GLY A 180 3.11 -15.94 -10.77
N THR A 181 3.95 -14.92 -10.67
CA THR A 181 4.88 -14.74 -9.56
C THR A 181 4.25 -13.88 -8.47
N ILE A 182 4.28 -14.37 -7.23
CA ILE A 182 3.87 -13.63 -6.04
C ILE A 182 5.10 -12.91 -5.47
N TRP A 183 4.96 -11.62 -5.22
CA TRP A 183 5.94 -10.77 -4.55
C TRP A 183 5.43 -10.48 -3.14
N TYR A 184 5.94 -11.22 -2.16
CA TYR A 184 5.49 -11.20 -0.78
C TYR A 184 6.59 -11.73 0.16
N ASP A 185 6.71 -11.13 1.34
CA ASP A 185 7.65 -11.56 2.38
C ASP A 185 6.98 -12.56 3.34
N SER A 186 7.05 -13.85 3.01
CA SER A 186 6.39 -14.93 3.79
C SER A 186 7.19 -15.45 5.00
N THR A 187 8.48 -15.13 5.12
CA THR A 187 9.35 -15.68 6.17
C THR A 187 8.97 -15.20 7.58
N GLN A 188 8.56 -13.94 7.68
CA GLN A 188 8.08 -13.34 8.93
C GLN A 188 6.95 -12.37 8.58
N PRO A 189 5.70 -12.87 8.46
CA PRO A 189 4.58 -12.04 8.06
C PRO A 189 4.34 -10.96 9.12
N CYS A 190 4.29 -9.70 8.69
CA CYS A 190 4.01 -8.58 9.60
C CYS A 190 2.58 -8.64 10.17
N HIS A 191 1.70 -9.40 9.53
CA HIS A 191 0.32 -9.63 9.95
C HIS A 191 -0.04 -11.12 9.94
N PRO A 192 0.25 -11.86 11.02
CA PRO A 192 0.06 -13.31 11.05
C PRO A 192 -1.38 -13.76 10.76
N ARG A 193 -2.40 -12.99 11.18
CA ARG A 193 -3.81 -13.38 10.99
C ARG A 193 -4.23 -13.25 9.52
N LEU A 194 -3.92 -12.13 8.86
CA LEU A 194 -4.24 -11.94 7.44
C LEU A 194 -3.40 -12.85 6.55
N ASP A 195 -2.12 -13.03 6.90
CA ASP A 195 -1.24 -13.98 6.21
C ASP A 195 -1.84 -15.39 6.23
N HIS A 196 -2.12 -15.92 7.41
CA HIS A 196 -2.66 -17.27 7.56
C HIS A 196 -4.03 -17.44 6.88
N SER A 197 -4.91 -16.43 6.99
CA SER A 197 -6.28 -16.53 6.49
C SER A 197 -6.39 -16.36 4.98
N TYR A 198 -5.54 -15.54 4.35
CA TYR A 198 -5.73 -15.10 2.97
C TYR A 198 -4.54 -15.33 2.06
N VAL A 199 -3.31 -15.14 2.55
CA VAL A 199 -2.10 -15.19 1.70
C VAL A 199 -1.52 -16.61 1.66
N ARG A 200 -1.37 -17.26 2.82
CA ARG A 200 -0.78 -18.59 2.93
C ARG A 200 -1.49 -19.66 2.08
N PRO A 201 -2.84 -19.71 2.00
CA PRO A 201 -3.51 -20.67 1.10
C PRO A 201 -3.18 -20.45 -0.38
N LEU A 202 -2.86 -19.21 -0.79
CA LEU A 202 -2.42 -18.90 -2.15
C LEU A 202 -0.99 -19.39 -2.41
N LEU A 203 -0.09 -19.26 -1.43
CA LEU A 203 1.30 -19.74 -1.52
C LEU A 203 1.37 -21.27 -1.58
N GLU A 204 0.55 -21.95 -0.77
CA GLU A 204 0.44 -23.42 -0.75
C GLU A 204 -0.09 -23.98 -2.09
N GLY A 205 -0.70 -23.14 -2.93
CA GLY A 205 -1.08 -23.47 -4.31
C GLY A 205 0.09 -23.63 -5.29
N GLY A 206 1.35 -23.53 -4.83
CA GLY A 206 2.55 -23.81 -5.63
C GLY A 206 3.01 -22.67 -6.53
N LEU A 207 2.51 -21.45 -6.30
CA LEU A 207 2.93 -20.27 -7.06
C LEU A 207 4.34 -19.82 -6.65
N LEU A 208 5.14 -19.42 -7.64
CA LEU A 208 6.50 -18.92 -7.39
C LEU A 208 6.44 -17.68 -6.50
N THR A 209 7.10 -17.72 -5.36
CA THR A 209 7.11 -16.62 -4.40
C THR A 209 8.50 -15.98 -4.33
N LYS A 210 8.54 -14.65 -4.37
CA LYS A 210 9.77 -13.84 -4.25
C LYS A 210 9.59 -12.78 -3.19
N SER A 211 10.68 -12.42 -2.52
CA SER A 211 10.68 -11.33 -1.54
C SER A 211 10.48 -9.99 -2.24
N LEU A 212 9.64 -9.15 -1.62
CA LEU A 212 9.39 -7.78 -2.06
C LEU A 212 10.42 -6.79 -1.49
N ARG A 213 11.00 -7.13 -0.34
CA ARG A 213 11.87 -6.27 0.47
C ARG A 213 13.01 -5.60 -0.30
N PRO A 214 13.78 -6.29 -1.17
CA PRO A 214 14.88 -5.64 -1.88
C PRO A 214 14.40 -4.49 -2.77
N LEU A 215 13.21 -4.62 -3.36
CA LEU A 215 12.63 -3.61 -4.24
C LEU A 215 12.09 -2.42 -3.44
N THR A 216 11.33 -2.67 -2.36
CA THR A 216 10.81 -1.58 -1.52
C THR A 216 11.95 -0.82 -0.85
N HIS A 217 12.99 -1.51 -0.39
CA HIS A 217 14.17 -0.87 0.20
C HIS A 217 14.93 -0.01 -0.83
N SER A 218 15.09 -0.49 -2.08
CA SER A 218 15.73 0.30 -3.14
C SER A 218 14.97 1.59 -3.44
N LEU A 219 13.62 1.54 -3.49
CA LEU A 219 12.80 2.74 -3.66
C LEU A 219 12.93 3.70 -2.49
N ARG A 220 12.92 3.18 -1.25
CA ARG A 220 13.00 3.98 -0.02
C ARG A 220 14.38 4.57 0.22
N ALA A 221 15.43 4.06 -0.41
CA ALA A 221 16.78 4.62 -0.31
C ALA A 221 16.88 6.00 -1.00
N VAL A 222 16.14 6.22 -2.08
CA VAL A 222 16.14 7.47 -2.84
C VAL A 222 14.93 8.31 -2.45
N LYS A 223 15.18 9.44 -1.78
CA LYS A 223 14.12 10.32 -1.25
C LYS A 223 13.59 11.29 -2.28
N SER A 224 12.27 11.49 -2.27
CA SER A 224 11.66 12.59 -3.02
C SER A 224 11.92 13.94 -2.35
N PRO A 225 11.77 15.06 -3.08
CA PRO A 225 11.90 16.39 -2.49
C PRO A 225 10.97 16.61 -1.29
N ALA A 226 9.77 16.03 -1.31
CA ALA A 226 8.81 16.10 -0.23
C ALA A 226 9.31 15.34 1.01
N GLU A 227 9.83 14.12 0.85
CA GLU A 227 10.44 13.36 1.95
C GLU A 227 11.64 14.10 2.55
N ILE A 228 12.50 14.70 1.71
CA ILE A 228 13.64 15.50 2.18
C ILE A 228 13.15 16.70 3.01
N GLY A 229 12.07 17.36 2.57
CA GLY A 229 11.44 18.44 3.34
C GLY A 229 10.98 17.99 4.72
N LEU A 230 10.30 16.84 4.80
CA LEU A 230 9.85 16.25 6.06
C LEU A 230 11.03 15.85 6.97
N MET A 231 12.10 15.29 6.40
CA MET A 231 13.31 14.94 7.15
C MET A 231 14.00 16.17 7.74
N LYS A 232 14.08 17.28 6.99
CA LYS A 232 14.63 18.56 7.48
C LYS A 232 13.80 19.11 8.63
N GLU A 233 12.48 19.06 8.52
CA GLU A 233 11.59 19.56 9.57
C GLU A 233 11.70 18.71 10.85
N ALA A 234 11.77 17.38 10.72
CA ALA A 234 12.02 16.50 11.87
C ALA A 234 13.37 16.81 12.54
N GLY A 235 14.42 17.06 11.75
CA GLY A 235 15.72 17.49 12.27
C GLY A 235 15.65 18.82 13.02
N ARG A 236 14.89 19.80 12.50
CA ARG A 236 14.69 21.11 13.12
C ARG A 236 13.94 21.03 14.46
N ILE A 237 12.98 20.11 14.60
CA ILE A 237 12.23 19.91 15.85
C ILE A 237 13.10 19.21 16.91
N THR A 238 14.05 18.39 16.48
CA THR A 238 14.90 17.58 17.38
C THR A 238 16.14 18.33 17.87
N ALA A 239 16.65 19.27 17.07
CA ALA A 239 17.80 20.13 17.40
C ALA A 239 17.45 21.20 18.44
#